data_AF-A0AAW7QNB3-F1
#
_entry.id   AF-A0AAW7QNB3-F1
#
_cell.length_a   1.000
_cell.length_b   1.000
_cell.length_c   1.000
_cell.angle_alpha   90.00
_cell.angle_beta   90.00
_cell.angle_gamma   90.00
#
_symmetry.space_group_name_H-M   'P 1'
#
loop_
_entity.id
_entity.type
_entity.pdbx_description
1 polymer ?
#
loop_
_entity_poly.entity_id
_entity_poly.type
_entity_poly.pdbx_seq_one_letter_code
_entity_poly.pdbx_strand_id
1 'polypeptide(L)'
;MIDPLVQRLLEHVLDTPTKLHLLLMFHEHSRAELTASAIAERLFRDIWSVQQALEDLTAAGFLSVANVAAGQPVYRYTPPPEWHEAIRRLVRSYNDPIERDLIQRTIRDLSVFASFRRSELERFEFV
;
A
#
# COMPACT_ATOMS: atom_id res chain seq x y z
N MET A 1 -2.88 -19.95 -8.43
CA MET A 1 -3.97 -19.53 -7.54
C MET A 1 -3.34 -18.67 -6.47
N ILE A 2 -3.86 -17.48 -6.17
CA ILE A 2 -3.28 -16.62 -5.13
C ILE A 2 -3.52 -17.28 -3.76
N ASP A 3 -2.52 -17.25 -2.88
CA ASP A 3 -2.66 -17.70 -1.50
C ASP A 3 -3.78 -16.92 -0.78
N PRO A 4 -4.69 -17.58 -0.04
CA PRO A 4 -5.82 -16.89 0.60
C PRO A 4 -5.43 -15.79 1.59
N LEU A 5 -4.27 -15.89 2.26
CA LEU A 5 -3.77 -14.84 3.15
C LEU A 5 -3.29 -13.63 2.35
N VAL A 6 -2.65 -13.88 1.21
CA VAL A 6 -2.23 -12.81 0.30
C VAL A 6 -3.47 -12.13 -0.29
N GLN A 7 -4.47 -12.90 -0.73
CA GLN A 7 -5.71 -12.36 -1.26
C GLN A 7 -6.41 -11.45 -0.24
N ARG A 8 -6.53 -11.87 1.03
CA ARG A 8 -7.08 -11.02 2.10
C ARG A 8 -6.30 -9.73 2.29
N LEU A 9 -4.97 -9.78 2.25
CA LEU A 9 -4.13 -8.58 2.35
C LEU A 9 -4.37 -7.63 1.17
N LEU A 10 -4.53 -8.16 -0.05
CA LEU A 10 -4.85 -7.37 -1.23
C LEU A 10 -6.22 -6.70 -1.13
N GLU A 11 -7.25 -7.44 -0.70
CA GLU A 11 -8.62 -6.94 -0.64
C GLU A 11 -8.86 -5.91 0.48
N HIS A 12 -8.19 -6.07 1.62
CA HIS A 12 -8.43 -5.24 2.81
C HIS A 12 -7.46 -4.07 2.97
N VAL A 13 -6.22 -4.19 2.46
CA VAL A 13 -5.16 -3.22 2.73
C VAL A 13 -4.51 -2.72 1.44
N LEU A 14 -4.20 -3.62 0.51
CA LEU A 14 -3.45 -3.30 -0.72
C LEU A 14 -4.37 -3.27 -1.95
N ASP A 15 -5.47 -2.55 -1.83
CA ASP A 15 -6.52 -2.43 -2.85
C ASP A 15 -6.11 -1.61 -4.09
N THR A 16 -4.92 -1.00 -4.05
CA THR A 16 -4.38 -0.18 -5.13
C THR A 16 -2.92 -0.54 -5.45
N PRO A 17 -2.47 -0.36 -6.71
CA PRO A 17 -1.08 -0.61 -7.09
C PRO A 17 -0.08 0.21 -6.28
N THR A 18 -0.45 1.44 -5.92
CA THR A 18 0.39 2.35 -5.13
C THR A 18 0.65 1.78 -3.74
N LYS A 19 -0.38 1.31 -3.03
CA LYS A 19 -0.20 0.70 -1.70
C LYS A 19 0.65 -0.56 -1.75
N LEU A 20 0.49 -1.40 -2.78
CA LEU A 20 1.37 -2.56 -2.98
C LEU A 20 2.82 -2.14 -3.14
N HIS A 21 3.11 -1.19 -4.04
CA HIS A 21 4.48 -0.71 -4.26
C HIS A 21 5.08 -0.11 -2.98
N LEU A 22 4.31 0.69 -2.24
CA LEU A 22 4.75 1.23 -0.95
C LEU A 22 5.10 0.12 0.04
N LEU A 23 4.21 -0.87 0.19
CA LEU A 23 4.45 -1.99 1.12
C LEU A 23 5.70 -2.79 0.74
N LEU A 24 5.87 -3.13 -0.54
CA LEU A 24 7.06 -3.85 -1.01
C LEU A 24 8.33 -3.05 -0.77
N MET A 25 8.30 -1.75 -1.08
CA MET A 25 9.43 -0.83 -0.90
C MET A 25 9.84 -0.71 0.58
N PHE A 26 8.87 -0.52 1.47
CA PHE A 26 9.12 -0.43 2.91
C PHE A 26 9.52 -1.77 3.51
N HIS A 27 8.99 -2.89 2.99
CA HIS A 27 9.39 -4.21 3.45
C HIS A 27 10.85 -4.52 3.10
N GLU A 28 11.26 -4.18 1.86
CA GLU A 28 12.65 -4.30 1.42
C GLU A 28 13.60 -3.44 2.25
N HIS A 29 13.15 -2.24 2.64
CA HIS A 29 13.91 -1.33 3.51
C HIS A 29 13.17 -1.05 4.83
N SER A 30 13.00 -2.07 5.66
CA SER A 30 12.20 -1.98 6.90
C SER A 30 12.63 -0.91 7.91
N ARG A 31 13.89 -0.46 7.83
CA ARG A 31 14.44 0.62 8.68
C ARG A 31 14.43 1.99 7.99
N ALA A 32 13.93 2.08 6.77
CA ALA A 32 13.86 3.34 6.06
C ALA A 32 12.80 4.25 6.70
N GLU A 33 13.20 5.50 6.86
CA GLU A 33 12.35 6.59 7.31
C GLU A 33 12.27 7.59 6.16
N LEU A 34 11.11 7.69 5.52
CA LEU A 34 10.95 8.42 4.26
C LEU A 34 9.76 9.39 4.32
N THR A 35 9.93 10.56 3.70
CA THR A 35 8.83 11.51 3.50
C THR A 35 8.05 11.16 2.23
N ALA A 36 6.81 11.63 2.14
CA ALA A 36 5.99 11.43 0.95
C ALA A 36 6.66 11.94 -0.34
N SER A 37 7.37 13.08 -0.28
CA SER A 37 8.11 13.61 -1.44
C SER A 37 9.25 12.70 -1.88
N ALA A 38 10.07 12.21 -0.96
CA ALA A 38 11.16 11.29 -1.29
C ALA A 38 10.64 9.99 -1.94
N ILE A 39 9.48 9.52 -1.48
CA ILE A 39 8.82 8.33 -2.04
C ILE A 39 8.24 8.61 -3.43
N ALA A 40 7.57 9.75 -3.62
CA ALA A 40 6.98 10.13 -4.91
C ALA A 40 8.05 10.25 -6.00
N GLU A 41 9.19 10.87 -5.67
CA GLU A 41 10.34 10.96 -6.58
C GLU A 41 10.89 9.58 -6.94
N ARG A 42 11.07 8.70 -5.94
CA ARG A 42 11.64 7.36 -6.15
C ARG A 42 10.72 6.44 -6.96
N LEU A 43 9.42 6.58 -6.80
CA LEU A 43 8.41 5.78 -7.50
C LEU A 43 7.97 6.39 -8.83
N PHE A 44 8.43 7.60 -9.18
CA PHE A 44 7.94 8.39 -10.32
C PHE A 44 6.39 8.42 -10.34
N ARG A 45 5.80 8.72 -9.19
CA ARG A 45 4.34 8.80 -8.97
C ARG A 45 3.94 10.19 -8.53
N ASP A 46 2.68 10.54 -8.75
CA ASP A 46 2.14 11.81 -8.29
C ASP A 46 2.12 11.85 -6.75
N ILE A 47 2.47 13.01 -6.20
CA ILE A 47 2.62 13.19 -4.75
C ILE A 47 1.29 12.99 -4.01
N TRP A 48 0.16 13.36 -4.62
CA TRP A 48 -1.16 13.23 -4.02
C TRP A 48 -1.56 11.78 -3.80
N SER A 49 -1.42 10.91 -4.82
CA SER A 49 -1.70 9.49 -4.70
C SER A 49 -0.76 8.80 -3.70
N VAL A 50 0.50 9.25 -3.62
CA VAL A 50 1.45 8.73 -2.63
C VAL A 50 1.04 9.14 -1.21
N GLN A 51 0.71 10.42 -0.99
CA GLN A 51 0.24 10.90 0.31
C GLN A 51 -1.01 10.16 0.76
N GLN A 52 -2.01 10.05 -0.10
CA GLN A 52 -3.25 9.32 0.21
C GLN A 52 -2.97 7.85 0.55
N ALA A 53 -2.11 7.17 -0.22
CA ALA A 53 -1.78 5.78 0.05
C ALA A 53 -0.98 5.61 1.36
N LEU A 54 -0.12 6.57 1.71
CA LEU A 54 0.60 6.58 2.99
C LEU A 54 -0.35 6.81 4.17
N GLU A 55 -1.31 7.72 4.03
CA GLU A 55 -2.36 7.96 5.02
C GLU A 55 -3.23 6.72 5.23
N ASP A 56 -3.71 6.11 4.15
CA ASP A 56 -4.49 4.87 4.20
C ASP A 56 -3.72 3.74 4.90
N LEU A 57 -2.43 3.57 4.59
CA LEU A 57 -1.56 2.55 5.22
C LEU A 57 -1.25 2.88 6.69
N THR A 58 -1.18 4.16 7.04
CA THR A 58 -1.01 4.61 8.43
C THR A 58 -2.29 4.35 9.23
N ALA A 59 -3.47 4.65 8.65
CA ALA A 59 -4.77 4.35 9.25
C ALA A 59 -5.00 2.85 9.43
N ALA A 60 -4.50 2.02 8.52
CA ALA A 60 -4.51 0.56 8.64
C ALA A 60 -3.47 0.00 9.63
N GLY A 61 -2.62 0.86 10.22
CA GLY A 61 -1.59 0.47 11.19
C GLY A 61 -0.31 -0.14 10.59
N PHE A 62 -0.13 -0.08 9.27
CA PHE A 62 1.07 -0.60 8.59
C PHE A 62 2.26 0.35 8.64
N LEU A 63 1.97 1.65 8.76
CA LEU A 63 2.95 2.70 8.89
C LEU A 63 2.70 3.49 10.17
N SER A 64 3.76 4.03 10.74
CA SER A 64 3.71 5.00 11.83
C SER A 64 4.46 6.25 11.42
N VAL A 65 3.95 7.42 11.82
CA VAL A 65 4.70 8.68 11.70
C VAL A 65 5.73 8.73 12.82
N ALA A 66 7.00 8.63 12.46
CA ALA A 66 8.11 8.61 13.43
C ALA A 66 8.57 10.01 13.82
N ASN A 67 8.58 10.95 12.86
CA ASN A 67 8.99 12.33 13.06
C ASN A 67 8.38 13.24 11.97
N VAL A 68 8.62 14.54 12.09
CA VAL A 68 8.33 15.54 11.05
C VAL A 68 9.64 16.20 10.64
N ALA A 69 10.07 16.01 9.40
CA ALA A 69 11.28 16.59 8.84
C ALA A 69 10.90 17.62 7.78
N ALA A 70 11.42 18.85 7.88
CA ALA A 70 11.13 19.96 6.97
C ALA A 70 9.61 20.19 6.74
N GLY A 71 8.81 20.01 7.79
CA GLY A 71 7.35 20.16 7.72
C GLY A 71 6.61 18.98 7.08
N GLN A 72 7.30 17.88 6.74
CA GLN A 72 6.70 16.68 6.18
C GLN A 72 6.75 15.50 7.15
N PRO A 73 5.68 14.71 7.27
CA PRO A 73 5.70 13.50 8.08
C PRO A 73 6.69 12.49 7.49
N VAL A 74 7.47 11.90 8.39
CA VAL A 74 8.42 10.82 8.10
C VAL A 74 7.77 9.52 8.51
N TYR A 75 7.54 8.66 7.53
CA TYR A 75 6.86 7.38 7.72
C TYR A 75 7.86 6.27 7.99
N ARG A 76 7.52 5.42 8.95
CA ARG A 76 8.27 4.22 9.34
C ARG A 76 7.40 2.99 9.21
N TYR A 77 7.99 1.92 8.71
CA TYR A 77 7.32 0.64 8.50
C TYR A 77 7.17 -0.15 9.80
N THR A 78 5.91 -0.39 10.21
CA THR A 78 5.58 -1.13 11.43
C THR A 78 4.30 -1.95 11.19
N PRO A 79 4.35 -2.98 10.32
CA PRO A 79 3.17 -3.79 10.04
C PRO A 79 2.66 -4.50 11.29
N PRO A 80 1.33 -4.68 11.44
CA PRO A 80 0.78 -5.46 12.54
C PRO A 80 1.18 -6.94 12.46
N PRO A 81 1.38 -7.63 13.60
CA PRO A 81 1.86 -9.00 13.63
C PRO A 81 0.94 -10.01 12.92
N GLU A 82 -0.37 -9.74 12.88
CA GLU A 82 -1.36 -10.56 12.18
C GLU A 82 -1.14 -10.60 10.66
N TRP A 83 -0.50 -9.56 10.10
CA TRP A 83 -0.24 -9.47 8.67
C TRP A 83 1.15 -9.97 8.28
N HIS A 84 2.05 -10.24 9.23
CA HIS A 84 3.43 -10.67 8.94
C HIS A 84 3.49 -11.90 8.02
N GLU A 85 2.64 -12.90 8.26
CA GLU A 85 2.63 -14.10 7.42
C GLU A 85 2.12 -13.80 6.00
N ALA A 86 1.05 -13.02 5.88
CA ALA A 86 0.51 -12.61 4.59
C ALA A 86 1.54 -11.79 3.78
N ILE A 87 2.26 -10.87 4.43
CA ILE A 87 3.32 -10.07 3.82
C ILE A 87 4.48 -10.96 3.34
N ARG A 88 4.95 -11.90 4.18
CA ARG A 88 6.03 -12.82 3.80
C ARG A 88 5.64 -13.66 2.58
N ARG A 89 4.41 -14.17 2.54
CA ARG A 89 3.90 -14.94 1.39
C ARG A 89 3.77 -14.05 0.16
N LEU A 90 3.24 -12.84 0.31
CA LEU A 90 3.13 -11.87 -0.77
C LEU A 90 4.51 -11.60 -1.40
N VAL A 91 5.52 -11.29 -0.59
CA VAL A 91 6.88 -11.00 -1.07
C VAL A 91 7.49 -12.22 -1.77
N ARG A 92 7.30 -13.42 -1.21
CA ARG A 92 7.76 -14.67 -1.83
C ARG A 92 7.10 -14.90 -3.20
N SER A 93 5.78 -14.75 -3.27
CA SER A 93 5.00 -14.85 -4.50
C SER A 93 5.38 -13.78 -5.52
N TYR A 94 5.67 -12.57 -5.07
CA TYR A 94 6.05 -11.46 -5.94
C TYR A 94 7.42 -11.67 -6.62
N ASN A 95 8.27 -12.55 -6.07
CA ASN A 95 9.53 -12.95 -6.69
C ASN A 95 9.35 -13.99 -7.82
N ASP A 96 8.21 -14.67 -7.90
CA ASP A 96 7.88 -15.55 -9.02
C ASP A 96 7.23 -14.73 -10.16
N PRO A 97 7.77 -14.75 -11.40
CA PRO A 97 7.22 -13.97 -12.50
C PRO A 97 5.75 -14.25 -12.82
N ILE A 98 5.29 -15.49 -12.66
CA ILE A 98 3.92 -15.92 -12.98
C ILE A 98 2.98 -15.44 -11.88
N GLU A 99 3.35 -15.65 -10.62
CA GLU A 99 2.53 -15.20 -9.48
C GLU A 99 2.50 -13.68 -9.37
N ARG A 100 3.60 -13.00 -9.69
CA ARG A 100 3.67 -11.54 -9.76
C ARG A 100 2.66 -10.97 -10.75
N ASP A 101 2.58 -11.55 -11.95
CA ASP A 101 1.61 -11.11 -12.97
C ASP A 101 0.18 -11.30 -12.46
N LEU A 102 -0.10 -12.43 -11.79
CA LEU A 102 -1.40 -12.68 -11.19
C LEU A 102 -1.76 -11.66 -10.09
N ILE A 103 -0.83 -11.35 -9.18
CA ILE A 103 -1.01 -10.33 -8.14
C ILE A 103 -1.29 -8.96 -8.74
N GLN A 104 -0.53 -8.57 -9.77
CA GLN A 104 -0.73 -7.28 -10.43
C GLN A 104 -2.08 -7.17 -11.13
N ARG A 105 -2.57 -8.25 -11.76
CA ARG A 105 -3.91 -8.30 -12.35
C ARG A 105 -4.99 -8.17 -11.27
N THR A 106 -4.90 -8.95 -10.20
CA THR A 106 -5.87 -8.90 -9.09
C THR A 106 -5.97 -7.52 -8.47
N ILE A 107 -4.83 -6.85 -8.22
CA ILE A 107 -4.84 -5.48 -7.68
C ILE A 107 -5.43 -4.49 -8.68
N ARG A 108 -5.16 -4.66 -9.97
CA ARG A 108 -5.76 -3.79 -11.00
C ARG A 108 -7.28 -3.92 -11.01
N ASP A 109 -7.79 -5.15 -10.89
CA ASP A 109 -9.23 -5.40 -10.80
C ASP A 109 -9.81 -4.79 -9.51
N LEU A 110 -9.15 -5.00 -8.36
CA LEU A 110 -9.57 -4.41 -7.08
C LEU A 110 -9.56 -2.88 -7.11
N SER A 111 -8.57 -2.27 -7.75
CA SER A 111 -8.46 -0.81 -7.85
C SER A 111 -9.61 -0.21 -8.64
N VAL A 112 -10.15 -0.92 -9.63
CA VAL A 112 -11.36 -0.47 -10.34
C VAL A 112 -12.53 -0.40 -9.37
N PHE A 113 -12.75 -1.45 -8.56
CA PHE A 113 -13.82 -1.48 -7.57
C PHE A 113 -13.61 -0.49 -6.40
N ALA A 114 -12.37 -0.24 -6.00
CA ALA A 114 -12.04 0.75 -4.98
C ALA A 114 -12.39 2.17 -5.44
N SER A 115 -12.07 2.52 -6.70
CA SER A 115 -12.47 3.78 -7.30
C SER A 115 -13.99 3.93 -7.35
N PHE A 116 -14.73 2.87 -7.71
CA PHE A 116 -16.20 2.90 -7.69
C PHE A 116 -16.77 3.12 -6.28
N ARG A 117 -16.29 2.39 -5.26
CA ARG A 117 -16.72 2.61 -3.86
C ARG A 117 -16.42 4.02 -3.37
N ARG A 118 -15.25 4.57 -3.72
CA ARG A 118 -14.85 5.94 -3.37
C ARG A 118 -15.76 6.98 -4.03
N SER A 119 -16.03 6.86 -5.33
CA SER A 119 -16.90 7.80 -6.04
C SER A 119 -18.36 7.75 -5.55
N GLU A 120 -18.84 6.61 -5.04
CA GLU A 120 -20.16 6.57 -4.38
C GLU A 120 -20.14 7.29 -3.03
N LEU A 121 -19.13 7.08 -2.18
CA LEU A 121 -19.02 7.75 -0.87
C LEU A 121 -18.90 9.27 -0.99
N GLU A 122 -18.07 9.77 -1.91
CA GLU A 122 -17.96 11.21 -2.18
C GLU A 122 -19.28 11.81 -2.69
N ARG A 123 -20.12 11.02 -3.35
CA ARG A 123 -21.44 11.46 -3.83
C ARG A 123 -22.47 11.60 -2.71
N PHE A 124 -22.25 10.96 -1.56
CA PHE A 124 -23.12 11.04 -0.38
C PHE A 124 -22.68 12.08 0.66
N GLU A 125 -21.46 12.61 0.59
CA GLU A 125 -20.98 13.68 1.50
C GLU A 125 -21.35 15.10 1.04
N PHE A 126 -22.04 15.27 -0.10
CA PHE A 126 -22.53 16.57 -0.61
C PHE A 126 -24.06 16.70 -0.63
N VAL A 127 -24.77 16.19 0.39
CA VAL A 127 -26.21 16.43 0.62
C VAL A 127 -26.48 17.01 1.99
#